data_AF-A0A2G7FZY9-F1
#
_entry.id   AF-A0A2G7FZY9-F1
#
_cell.length_a   1.000
_cell.length_b   1.000
_cell.length_c   1.000
_cell.angle_alpha   90.00
_cell.angle_beta   90.00
_cell.angle_gamma   90.00
#
_symmetry.space_group_name_H-M   'P 1'
#
loop_
_entity.id
_entity.type
_entity.pdbx_description
1 polymer ?
#
loop_
_entity_poly.entity_id
_entity_poly.type
_entity_poly.pdbx_seq_one_letter_code
_entity_poly.pdbx_strand_id
1 'polypeptide(L)'
;PNQTEPTTKPRQRTSSSRPKQSNACGTQAILSVILNQDSPSSTPYPIDIGNELRSFKDFTTGFPADLRGEALSNSETVRTAHNAFARASPFVDETVRTARDEEGDVYHFIGYTAVNGTLYELDGLQPYPISHGECDAEGFPEKVIGVLQRRIARYPEGETRFNLMAVVRDLRMRAREIGDVEMLEREERKRRAWDWENTLRRSNFVGFIGEVLKGVVGIKEKEGKFDEWVQKAKGETERRLRR
;
A
#
# COMPACT_ATOMS: atom_id res chain seq x y z
N PRO A 1 -17.02 -54.04 39.51
CA PRO A 1 -17.84 -53.78 38.30
C PRO A 1 -18.19 -52.28 38.22
N ASN A 2 -17.77 -51.66 37.11
CA ASN A 2 -17.84 -50.24 36.75
C ASN A 2 -17.01 -49.23 37.54
N GLN A 3 -15.72 -49.20 37.21
CA GLN A 3 -14.97 -47.94 37.13
C GLN A 3 -15.38 -47.25 35.83
N THR A 4 -16.04 -46.09 35.92
CA THR A 4 -16.38 -45.26 34.76
C THR A 4 -15.29 -44.24 34.52
N GLU A 5 -14.65 -44.36 33.35
CA GLU A 5 -13.62 -43.48 32.80
C GLU A 5 -14.09 -42.02 32.67
N PRO A 6 -13.20 -41.03 32.88
CA PRO A 6 -13.50 -39.66 32.54
C PRO A 6 -13.35 -39.46 31.03
N THR A 7 -14.47 -39.20 30.36
CA THR A 7 -14.52 -38.81 28.94
C THR A 7 -13.73 -37.52 28.71
N THR A 8 -12.57 -37.65 28.08
CA THR A 8 -11.75 -36.57 27.53
C THR A 8 -12.52 -35.84 26.43
N LYS A 9 -13.01 -34.63 26.74
CA LYS A 9 -13.50 -33.70 25.70
C LYS A 9 -12.32 -33.28 24.83
N PRO A 10 -12.42 -33.28 23.48
CA PRO A 10 -11.35 -32.82 22.63
C PRO A 10 -11.17 -31.32 22.84
N ARG A 11 -9.94 -30.91 23.15
CA ARG A 11 -9.51 -29.50 23.12
C ARG A 11 -9.81 -28.96 21.72
N GLN A 12 -10.84 -28.13 21.58
CA GLN A 12 -10.94 -27.23 20.44
C GLN A 12 -9.73 -26.29 20.52
N ARG A 13 -8.67 -26.64 19.80
CA ARG A 13 -7.67 -25.69 19.34
C ARG A 13 -8.42 -24.74 18.40
N THR A 14 -8.99 -23.67 18.93
CA THR A 14 -9.31 -22.49 18.13
C THR A 14 -7.99 -21.81 17.77
N SER A 15 -7.24 -22.39 16.84
CA SER A 15 -6.19 -21.66 16.14
C SER A 15 -6.87 -20.79 15.07
N SER A 16 -7.55 -19.73 15.52
CA SER A 16 -7.77 -18.57 14.66
C SER A 16 -6.43 -17.83 14.57
N SER A 17 -5.53 -18.38 13.78
CA SER A 17 -4.31 -17.71 13.37
C SER A 17 -4.31 -17.72 11.86
N ARG A 18 -4.97 -16.73 11.25
CA ARG A 18 -4.66 -16.33 9.88
C ARG A 18 -3.67 -15.17 9.93
N PRO A 19 -2.35 -15.40 10.02
CA PRO A 19 -1.40 -14.39 9.58
C PRO A 19 -1.15 -14.66 8.09
N LYS A 20 -1.91 -14.04 7.18
CA LYS A 20 -1.52 -14.04 5.77
C LYS A 20 -1.78 -12.66 5.16
N GLN A 21 -0.66 -11.98 4.87
CA GLN A 21 -0.50 -10.80 4.00
C GLN A 21 -0.69 -9.40 4.62
N SER A 22 0.12 -9.02 5.63
CA SER A 22 0.19 -7.60 6.01
C SER A 22 0.89 -6.73 4.96
N ASN A 23 1.87 -7.27 4.24
CA ASN A 23 2.74 -6.46 3.38
C ASN A 23 2.26 -6.35 1.93
N ALA A 24 1.34 -7.21 1.48
CA ALA A 24 0.86 -7.21 0.08
C ALA A 24 -0.50 -6.50 -0.12
N CYS A 25 -1.11 -5.96 0.94
CA CYS A 25 -2.46 -5.39 0.93
C CYS A 25 -2.62 -4.26 -0.11
N GLY A 26 -1.61 -3.39 -0.26
CA GLY A 26 -1.62 -2.33 -1.27
C GLY A 26 -1.62 -2.87 -2.71
N THR A 27 -0.78 -3.86 -3.01
CA THR A 27 -0.73 -4.50 -4.33
C THR A 27 -2.03 -5.26 -4.61
N GLN A 28 -2.57 -5.97 -3.62
CA GLN A 28 -3.85 -6.66 -3.75
C GLN A 28 -5.00 -5.68 -4.08
N ALA A 29 -5.07 -4.53 -3.42
CA ALA A 29 -6.10 -3.54 -3.68
C ALA A 29 -5.99 -2.96 -5.11
N ILE A 30 -4.78 -2.62 -5.55
CA ILE A 30 -4.53 -2.12 -6.91
C ILE A 30 -4.94 -3.17 -7.95
N LEU A 31 -4.49 -4.41 -7.80
CA LEU A 31 -4.82 -5.50 -8.73
C LEU A 31 -6.31 -5.82 -8.72
N SER A 32 -6.97 -5.75 -7.56
CA SER A 32 -8.41 -5.94 -7.46
C SER A 32 -9.19 -4.92 -8.28
N VAL A 33 -8.72 -3.67 -8.37
CA VAL A 33 -9.33 -2.66 -9.26
C VAL A 33 -9.00 -2.96 -10.73
N ILE A 34 -7.73 -3.17 -11.07
CA ILE A 34 -7.26 -3.28 -12.46
C ILE A 34 -7.78 -4.55 -13.15
N LEU A 35 -7.75 -5.71 -12.48
CA LEU A 35 -8.16 -6.99 -13.06
C LEU A 35 -9.66 -7.10 -13.30
N ASN A 36 -10.46 -6.19 -12.74
CA ASN A 36 -11.90 -6.08 -12.96
C ASN A 36 -12.27 -5.00 -14.00
N GLN A 37 -11.28 -4.37 -14.63
CA GLN A 37 -11.45 -3.26 -15.58
C GLN A 37 -10.78 -3.54 -16.93
N ASP A 38 -10.51 -4.80 -17.27
CA ASP A 38 -9.69 -5.22 -18.42
C ASP A 38 -10.49 -5.64 -19.66
N SER A 39 -11.82 -5.71 -19.57
CA SER A 39 -12.70 -6.18 -20.65
C SER A 39 -13.81 -5.18 -20.98
N PRO A 40 -14.21 -5.04 -22.26
CA PRO A 40 -15.39 -4.27 -22.65
C PRO A 40 -16.69 -4.72 -21.96
N SER A 41 -16.76 -5.98 -21.53
CA SER A 41 -17.90 -6.48 -20.76
C SER A 41 -17.96 -5.91 -19.34
N SER A 42 -16.80 -5.57 -18.76
CA SER A 42 -16.69 -5.06 -17.40
C SER A 42 -16.81 -3.54 -17.31
N THR A 43 -16.31 -2.83 -18.33
CA THR A 43 -16.20 -1.37 -18.34
C THR A 43 -16.21 -0.82 -19.76
N PRO A 44 -16.77 0.39 -20.00
CA PRO A 44 -16.68 1.05 -21.30
C PRO A 44 -15.25 1.39 -21.74
N TYR A 45 -14.31 1.48 -20.80
CA TYR A 45 -12.93 1.90 -21.04
C TYR A 45 -11.94 0.84 -20.52
N PRO A 46 -11.77 -0.29 -21.22
CA PRO A 46 -10.94 -1.40 -20.76
C PRO A 46 -9.46 -1.02 -20.67
N ILE A 47 -8.82 -1.50 -19.61
CA ILE A 47 -7.38 -1.35 -19.35
C ILE A 47 -6.65 -2.53 -19.98
N ASP A 48 -5.61 -2.24 -20.76
CA ASP A 48 -4.67 -3.28 -21.15
C ASP A 48 -3.76 -3.64 -19.98
N ILE A 49 -3.97 -4.83 -19.41
CA ILE A 49 -3.24 -5.34 -18.24
C ILE A 49 -1.92 -6.03 -18.60
N GLY A 50 -1.62 -6.20 -19.89
CA GLY A 50 -0.42 -6.91 -20.36
C GLY A 50 -0.49 -8.43 -20.18
N ASN A 51 0.53 -9.14 -20.67
CA ASN A 51 0.50 -10.60 -20.78
C ASN A 51 0.62 -11.30 -19.43
N GLU A 52 1.45 -10.80 -18.53
CA GLU A 52 1.73 -11.42 -17.23
C GLU A 52 0.50 -11.39 -16.32
N LEU A 53 -0.15 -10.22 -16.20
CA LEU A 53 -1.36 -10.09 -15.37
C LEU A 53 -2.56 -10.80 -16.01
N ARG A 54 -2.65 -10.82 -17.35
CA ARG A 54 -3.68 -11.59 -18.07
C ARG A 54 -3.51 -13.09 -17.82
N SER A 55 -2.30 -13.61 -17.96
CA SER A 55 -1.99 -15.02 -17.66
C SER A 55 -2.30 -15.37 -16.21
N PHE A 56 -1.96 -14.48 -15.27
CA PHE A 56 -2.29 -14.65 -13.85
C PHE A 56 -3.81 -14.66 -13.60
N LYS A 57 -4.56 -13.75 -14.24
CA LYS A 57 -6.02 -13.69 -14.14
C LYS A 57 -6.66 -14.96 -14.70
N ASP A 58 -6.21 -15.42 -15.87
CA ASP A 58 -6.71 -16.64 -16.51
C ASP A 58 -6.43 -17.86 -15.63
N PHE A 59 -5.22 -17.98 -15.08
CA PHE A 59 -4.85 -19.06 -14.16
C PHE A 59 -5.68 -19.08 -12.88
N THR A 60 -6.00 -17.91 -12.34
CA THR A 60 -6.79 -17.78 -11.09
C THR A 60 -8.30 -17.74 -11.33
N THR A 61 -8.74 -17.88 -12.57
CA THR A 61 -10.16 -17.91 -12.91
C THR A 61 -10.81 -19.16 -12.32
N GLY A 62 -11.89 -18.96 -11.57
CA GLY A 62 -12.61 -20.03 -10.87
C GLY A 62 -12.06 -20.40 -9.49
N PHE A 63 -10.94 -19.81 -9.06
CA PHE A 63 -10.43 -20.04 -7.70
C PHE A 63 -11.30 -19.31 -6.66
N PRO A 64 -11.50 -19.89 -5.47
CA PRO A 64 -12.07 -19.18 -4.34
C PRO A 64 -11.13 -18.05 -3.87
N ALA A 65 -11.69 -17.07 -3.13
CA ALA A 65 -10.99 -15.84 -2.79
C ALA A 65 -9.68 -16.05 -2.01
N ASP A 66 -9.66 -17.04 -1.12
CA ASP A 66 -8.49 -17.45 -0.35
C ASP A 66 -7.37 -18.00 -1.25
N LEU A 67 -7.70 -18.89 -2.19
CA LEU A 67 -6.72 -19.44 -3.14
C LEU A 67 -6.21 -18.38 -4.13
N ARG A 68 -7.04 -17.39 -4.50
CA ARG A 68 -6.58 -16.25 -5.30
C ARG A 68 -5.56 -15.40 -4.54
N GLY A 69 -5.81 -15.14 -3.26
CA GLY A 69 -4.86 -14.46 -2.38
C GLY A 69 -3.55 -15.24 -2.25
N GLU A 70 -3.62 -16.56 -2.10
CA GLU A 70 -2.43 -17.41 -2.02
C GLU A 70 -1.63 -17.45 -3.32
N ALA A 71 -2.31 -17.60 -4.47
CA ALA A 71 -1.68 -17.51 -5.79
C ALA A 71 -1.00 -16.16 -6.00
N LEU A 72 -1.63 -15.07 -5.53
CA LEU A 72 -1.05 -13.73 -5.61
C LEU A 72 0.25 -13.61 -4.79
N SER A 73 0.26 -14.11 -3.55
CA SER A 73 1.48 -14.09 -2.73
C SER A 73 2.61 -14.95 -3.27
N ASN A 74 2.29 -16.01 -4.02
CA ASN A 74 3.26 -16.90 -4.62
C ASN A 74 3.69 -16.46 -6.03
N SER A 75 3.13 -15.36 -6.55
CA SER A 75 3.52 -14.83 -7.86
C SER A 75 4.86 -14.09 -7.76
N GLU A 76 5.92 -14.72 -8.28
CA GLU A 76 7.27 -14.17 -8.25
C GLU A 76 7.38 -12.83 -8.97
N THR A 77 6.70 -12.68 -10.10
CA THR A 77 6.64 -11.43 -10.87
C THR A 77 6.03 -10.30 -10.05
N VAL A 78 4.89 -10.57 -9.40
CA VAL A 78 4.22 -9.56 -8.57
C VAL A 78 5.05 -9.24 -7.33
N ARG A 79 5.64 -10.25 -6.68
CA ARG A 79 6.49 -10.07 -5.51
C ARG A 79 7.74 -9.26 -5.82
N THR A 80 8.40 -9.54 -6.95
CA THR A 80 9.57 -8.79 -7.42
C THR A 80 9.20 -7.34 -7.69
N ALA A 81 8.09 -7.09 -8.40
CA ALA A 81 7.61 -5.75 -8.67
C ALA A 81 7.23 -5.00 -7.38
N HIS A 82 6.55 -5.64 -6.43
CA HIS A 82 6.21 -5.07 -5.13
C HIS A 82 7.46 -4.67 -4.34
N ASN A 83 8.44 -5.57 -4.25
CA ASN A 83 9.68 -5.34 -3.50
C ASN A 83 10.57 -4.27 -4.16
N ALA A 84 10.48 -4.06 -5.47
CA ALA A 84 11.24 -3.01 -6.15
C ALA A 84 10.90 -1.58 -5.68
N PHE A 85 9.74 -1.39 -5.05
CA PHE A 85 9.30 -0.12 -4.45
C PHE A 85 9.43 -0.07 -2.92
N ALA A 86 9.97 -1.12 -2.30
CA ALA A 86 10.26 -1.14 -0.87
C ALA A 86 11.37 -0.14 -0.52
N ARG A 87 11.30 0.43 0.67
CA ARG A 87 12.37 1.30 1.19
C ARG A 87 13.61 0.45 1.46
N ALA A 88 14.79 0.98 1.13
CA ALA A 88 16.02 0.39 1.63
C ALA A 88 16.04 0.53 3.16
N SER A 89 15.90 -0.58 3.89
CA SER A 89 16.08 -0.59 5.34
C SER A 89 17.51 -1.02 5.66
N PRO A 90 18.38 -0.11 6.14
CA PRO A 90 19.78 -0.45 6.37
C PRO A 90 20.05 -1.31 7.61
N PHE A 91 19.06 -1.49 8.50
CA PHE A 91 19.24 -2.13 9.80
C PHE A 91 18.21 -3.23 10.12
N VAL A 92 17.33 -3.57 9.17
CA VAL A 92 16.28 -4.56 9.39
C VAL A 92 16.33 -5.56 8.25
N ASP A 93 16.56 -6.83 8.59
CA ASP A 93 16.28 -7.96 7.71
C ASP A 93 14.81 -7.90 7.31
N GLU A 94 14.50 -7.86 6.00
CA GLU A 94 13.14 -7.70 5.48
C GLU A 94 12.16 -8.79 5.97
N THR A 95 12.69 -9.87 6.57
CA THR A 95 11.93 -10.96 7.17
C THR A 95 11.57 -10.76 8.65
N VAL A 96 12.15 -9.77 9.34
CA VAL A 96 11.99 -9.58 10.79
C VAL A 96 11.25 -8.27 11.07
N ARG A 97 10.02 -8.40 11.58
CA ARG A 97 9.26 -7.27 12.15
C ARG A 97 10.06 -6.66 13.30
N THR A 98 10.28 -5.36 13.27
CA THR A 98 10.82 -4.65 14.44
C THR A 98 9.67 -4.28 15.37
N ALA A 99 9.94 -4.17 16.68
CA ALA A 99 8.93 -3.71 17.66
C ALA A 99 8.34 -2.32 17.32
N ARG A 100 9.01 -1.52 16.46
CA ARG A 100 8.47 -0.27 15.90
C ARG A 100 7.37 -0.47 14.86
N ASP A 101 7.30 -1.63 14.23
CA ASP A 101 6.24 -1.99 13.28
C ASP A 101 4.96 -2.45 14.00
N GLU A 102 5.05 -2.80 15.29
CA GLU A 102 3.91 -3.20 16.11
C GLU A 102 3.15 -2.00 16.71
N GLU A 103 3.79 -0.84 16.85
CA GLU A 103 3.18 0.44 17.27
C GLU A 103 2.70 1.30 16.07
N GLY A 104 3.02 0.92 14.84
CA GLY A 104 2.64 1.66 13.64
C GLY A 104 1.17 1.44 13.28
N ASP A 105 0.45 2.51 12.97
CA ASP A 105 -0.91 2.42 12.42
C ASP A 105 -0.91 1.52 11.17
N VAL A 106 -1.54 0.34 11.29
CA VAL A 106 -1.68 -0.59 10.17
C VAL A 106 -2.73 -0.01 9.21
N TYR A 107 -2.27 0.64 8.15
CA TYR A 107 -3.14 1.07 7.07
C TYR A 107 -3.71 -0.12 6.32
N HIS A 108 -5.02 -0.10 6.10
CA HIS A 108 -5.73 -1.12 5.33
C HIS A 108 -6.22 -0.54 4.00
N PHE A 109 -5.95 -1.25 2.90
CA PHE A 109 -6.32 -0.81 1.55
C PHE A 109 -7.60 -1.50 1.10
N ILE A 110 -8.53 -0.70 0.58
CA ILE A 110 -9.80 -1.16 0.02
C ILE A 110 -9.96 -0.56 -1.37
N GLY A 111 -10.29 -1.40 -2.33
CA GLY A 111 -10.57 -0.98 -3.72
C GLY A 111 -12.04 -0.68 -3.92
N TYR A 112 -12.35 0.37 -4.66
CA TYR A 112 -13.70 0.67 -5.13
C TYR A 112 -13.70 0.68 -6.66
N THR A 113 -14.63 -0.03 -7.28
CA THR A 113 -14.66 -0.18 -8.75
C THR A 113 -16.09 -0.45 -9.23
N ALA A 114 -16.46 0.10 -10.39
CA ALA A 114 -17.73 -0.18 -11.03
C ALA A 114 -17.58 -1.32 -12.03
N VAL A 115 -18.34 -2.41 -11.84
CA VAL A 115 -18.29 -3.59 -12.71
C VAL A 115 -19.72 -3.93 -13.11
N ASN A 116 -19.96 -4.07 -14.42
CA ASN A 116 -21.27 -4.43 -14.98
C ASN A 116 -22.41 -3.52 -14.47
N GLY A 117 -22.16 -2.20 -14.41
CA GLY A 117 -23.16 -1.23 -13.97
C GLY A 117 -23.45 -1.26 -12.46
N THR A 118 -22.57 -1.85 -11.63
CA THR A 118 -22.73 -1.88 -10.17
C THR A 118 -21.44 -1.45 -9.47
N LEU A 119 -21.55 -0.61 -8.43
CA LEU A 119 -20.41 -0.21 -7.60
C LEU A 119 -20.08 -1.30 -6.58
N TYR A 120 -18.85 -1.78 -6.60
CA TYR A 120 -18.33 -2.75 -5.65
C TYR A 120 -17.22 -2.19 -4.78
N GLU A 121 -17.24 -2.62 -3.52
CA GLU A 121 -16.14 -2.49 -2.57
C GLU A 121 -15.43 -3.84 -2.44
N LEU A 122 -14.13 -3.81 -2.70
CA LEU A 122 -13.22 -4.95 -2.71
C LEU A 122 -12.27 -4.82 -1.53
N ASP A 123 -12.67 -5.46 -0.43
CA ASP A 123 -11.91 -5.53 0.82
C ASP A 123 -11.32 -6.94 0.96
N GLY A 124 -9.98 -7.05 1.00
CA GLY A 124 -9.26 -8.32 1.17
C GLY A 124 -9.49 -9.01 2.53
N LEU A 125 -10.04 -8.30 3.52
CA LEU A 125 -10.44 -8.87 4.81
C LEU A 125 -11.88 -9.41 4.79
N GLN A 126 -12.68 -9.04 3.80
CA GLN A 126 -14.05 -9.51 3.67
C GLN A 126 -14.10 -10.81 2.85
N PRO A 127 -15.02 -11.74 3.17
CA PRO A 127 -15.17 -12.99 2.43
C PRO A 127 -15.75 -12.79 1.03
N TYR A 128 -16.50 -11.71 0.81
CA TYR A 128 -17.18 -11.42 -0.46
C TYR A 128 -17.12 -9.92 -0.78
N PRO A 129 -17.16 -9.54 -2.07
CA PRO A 129 -17.35 -8.14 -2.49
C PRO A 129 -18.64 -7.55 -1.92
N ILE A 130 -18.58 -6.28 -1.53
CA ILE A 130 -19.75 -5.54 -1.02
C ILE A 130 -20.32 -4.69 -2.15
N SER A 131 -21.60 -4.90 -2.49
CA SER A 131 -22.29 -4.08 -3.49
C SER A 131 -22.86 -2.81 -2.85
N HIS A 132 -22.65 -1.68 -3.52
CA HIS A 132 -23.25 -0.39 -3.19
C HIS A 132 -24.37 0.00 -4.19
N GLY A 133 -24.82 -0.96 -5.02
CA GLY A 133 -25.91 -0.81 -5.99
C GLY A 133 -25.50 -0.24 -7.35
N GLU A 134 -26.49 0.06 -8.20
CA GLU A 134 -26.31 0.48 -9.60
C GLU A 134 -25.44 1.72 -9.77
N CYS A 135 -24.44 1.63 -10.64
CA CYS A 135 -23.45 2.65 -10.89
C CYS A 135 -22.87 2.47 -12.28
N ASP A 136 -23.15 3.42 -13.16
CA ASP A 136 -22.49 3.52 -14.45
C ASP A 136 -21.11 4.19 -14.31
N ALA A 137 -20.38 4.25 -15.42
CA ALA A 137 -19.05 4.84 -15.46
C ALA A 137 -19.07 6.36 -15.20
N GLU A 138 -20.13 7.05 -15.62
CA GLU A 138 -20.26 8.50 -15.46
C GLU A 138 -20.63 8.91 -14.03
N GLY A 139 -21.55 8.19 -13.38
CA GLY A 139 -21.97 8.42 -12.00
C GLY A 139 -21.03 7.83 -10.94
N PHE A 140 -20.03 7.04 -11.34
CA PHE A 140 -19.07 6.42 -10.42
C PHE A 140 -18.37 7.40 -9.47
N PRO A 141 -17.81 8.53 -9.93
CA PRO A 141 -17.11 9.47 -9.05
C PRO A 141 -18.01 10.03 -7.95
N GLU A 142 -19.24 10.43 -8.29
CA GLU A 142 -20.17 10.98 -7.31
C GLU A 142 -20.63 9.93 -6.30
N LYS A 143 -20.97 8.73 -6.79
CA LYS A 143 -21.44 7.65 -5.94
C LYS A 143 -20.37 7.15 -4.99
N VAL A 144 -19.13 6.97 -5.47
CA VAL A 144 -18.01 6.51 -4.63
C VAL A 144 -17.66 7.54 -3.56
N ILE A 145 -17.71 8.84 -3.87
CA ILE A 145 -17.51 9.91 -2.88
C ILE A 145 -18.52 9.79 -1.74
N GLY A 146 -19.80 9.57 -2.05
CA GLY A 146 -20.82 9.36 -1.02
C GLY A 146 -20.56 8.14 -0.13
N VAL A 147 -20.05 7.04 -0.71
CA VAL A 147 -19.64 5.84 0.05
C VAL A 147 -18.46 6.16 0.97
N LEU A 148 -17.44 6.85 0.45
CA LEU A 148 -16.24 7.21 1.20
C LEU A 148 -16.55 8.18 2.35
N GLN A 149 -17.42 9.17 2.13
CA GLN A 149 -17.85 10.09 3.19
C GLN A 149 -18.55 9.35 4.33
N ARG A 150 -19.47 8.42 4.02
CA ARG A 150 -20.13 7.58 5.04
C ARG A 150 -19.14 6.73 5.81
N ARG A 151 -18.05 6.31 5.17
CA ARG A 151 -17.00 5.54 5.81
C ARG A 151 -16.14 6.38 6.74
N ILE A 152 -15.72 7.56 6.29
CA ILE A 152 -14.94 8.52 7.11
C ILE A 152 -15.75 8.97 8.32
N ALA A 153 -17.05 9.22 8.16
CA ALA A 153 -17.95 9.63 9.24
C ALA A 153 -18.13 8.61 10.37
N ARG A 154 -17.64 7.36 10.22
CA ARG A 154 -17.64 6.35 11.29
C ARG A 154 -16.47 6.51 12.27
N TYR A 155 -15.47 7.32 11.90
CA TYR A 155 -14.31 7.57 12.74
C TYR A 155 -14.53 8.83 13.62
N PRO A 156 -13.86 8.92 14.78
CA PRO A 156 -13.98 10.09 15.65
C PRO A 156 -13.60 11.39 14.94
N GLU A 157 -14.24 12.49 15.36
CA GLU A 157 -13.88 13.81 14.86
C GLU A 157 -12.39 14.09 15.12
N GLY A 158 -11.70 14.60 14.09
CA GLY A 158 -10.27 14.88 14.12
C GLY A 158 -9.37 13.74 13.61
N GLU A 159 -9.92 12.57 13.30
CA GLU A 159 -9.18 11.51 12.62
C GLU A 159 -8.89 11.90 11.16
N THR A 160 -7.61 12.10 10.82
CA THR A 160 -7.18 12.50 9.47
C THR A 160 -6.30 11.47 8.78
N ARG A 161 -6.09 10.29 9.37
CA ARG A 161 -5.20 9.24 8.82
C ARG A 161 -5.88 8.45 7.70
N PHE A 162 -6.29 9.15 6.64
CA PHE A 162 -6.84 8.56 5.43
C PHE A 162 -5.99 8.94 4.22
N ASN A 163 -5.87 8.00 3.28
CA ASN A 163 -5.28 8.26 1.98
C ASN A 163 -6.23 7.74 0.90
N LEU A 164 -6.46 8.56 -0.12
CA LEU A 164 -7.30 8.21 -1.27
C LEU A 164 -6.48 8.36 -2.54
N MET A 165 -6.41 7.29 -3.32
CA MET A 165 -5.76 7.27 -4.62
C MET A 165 -6.78 6.85 -5.69
N ALA A 166 -6.68 7.48 -6.86
CA ALA A 166 -7.47 7.12 -8.03
C ALA A 166 -6.58 6.45 -9.08
N VAL A 167 -7.01 5.30 -9.58
CA VAL A 167 -6.41 4.67 -10.77
C VAL A 167 -7.06 5.35 -11.99
N VAL A 168 -6.25 6.02 -12.79
CA VAL A 168 -6.70 6.80 -13.96
C VAL A 168 -5.89 6.42 -15.20
N ARG A 169 -6.48 6.61 -16.38
CA ARG A 169 -5.77 6.51 -17.65
C ARG A 169 -4.56 7.46 -17.66
N ASP A 170 -3.46 7.05 -18.30
CA ASP A 170 -2.25 7.87 -18.38
C ASP A 170 -2.57 9.24 -19.00
N LEU A 171 -2.43 10.27 -18.18
CA LEU A 171 -2.72 11.65 -18.56
C LEU A 171 -1.80 12.15 -19.68
N ARG A 172 -0.61 11.55 -19.86
CA ARG A 172 0.28 11.87 -20.99
C ARG A 172 -0.31 11.42 -22.32
N MET A 173 -1.02 10.29 -22.34
CA MET A 173 -1.72 9.83 -23.55
C MET A 173 -2.85 10.79 -23.90
N ARG A 174 -3.68 11.15 -22.90
CA ARG A 174 -4.76 12.13 -23.08
C ARG A 174 -4.23 13.47 -23.58
N ALA A 175 -3.14 13.98 -23.00
CA ALA A 175 -2.53 15.24 -23.42
C ALA A 175 -2.06 15.20 -24.88
N ARG A 176 -1.46 14.08 -25.32
CA ARG A 176 -1.07 13.87 -26.73
C ARG A 176 -2.27 13.81 -27.68
N GLU A 177 -3.35 13.14 -27.28
CA GLU A 177 -4.57 13.02 -28.09
C GLU A 177 -5.23 14.38 -28.36
N ILE A 178 -5.22 15.29 -27.37
CA ILE A 178 -5.82 16.62 -27.50
C ILE A 178 -4.83 17.72 -27.94
N GLY A 179 -3.55 17.39 -28.13
CA GLY A 179 -2.50 18.33 -28.51
C GLY A 179 -2.09 19.32 -27.41
N ASP A 180 -2.35 19.02 -26.14
CA ASP A 180 -2.02 19.87 -25.00
C ASP A 180 -0.56 19.65 -24.57
N VAL A 181 0.32 20.49 -25.11
CA VAL A 181 1.77 20.43 -24.85
C VAL A 181 2.10 20.78 -23.41
N GLU A 182 1.41 21.76 -22.81
CA GLU A 182 1.68 22.20 -21.45
C GLU A 182 1.34 21.11 -20.43
N MET A 183 0.18 20.47 -20.59
CA MET A 183 -0.22 19.33 -19.76
C MET A 183 0.75 18.15 -19.90
N LEU A 184 1.21 17.87 -21.12
CA LEU A 184 2.18 16.81 -21.38
C LEU A 184 3.49 17.07 -20.62
N GLU A 185 4.07 18.27 -20.76
CA GLU A 185 5.31 18.64 -20.06
C GLU A 185 5.16 18.58 -18.54
N ARG A 186 4.01 18.99 -18.01
CA ARG A 186 3.71 18.93 -16.57
C ARG A 186 3.69 17.50 -16.07
N GLU A 187 3.01 16.59 -16.77
CA GLU A 187 2.96 15.17 -16.39
C GLU A 187 4.33 14.49 -16.55
N GLU A 188 5.12 14.85 -17.56
CA GLU A 188 6.49 14.33 -17.73
C GLU A 188 7.43 14.83 -16.62
N ARG A 189 7.31 16.10 -16.20
CA ARG A 189 8.04 16.62 -15.04
C ARG A 189 7.66 15.87 -13.76
N LYS A 190 6.38 15.56 -13.58
CA LYS A 190 5.88 14.77 -12.45
C LYS A 190 6.48 13.36 -12.42
N ARG A 191 6.54 12.67 -13.58
CA ARG A 191 7.17 11.35 -13.70
C ARG A 191 8.66 11.38 -13.36
N ARG A 192 9.40 12.37 -13.86
CA ARG A 192 10.81 12.57 -13.50
C ARG A 192 11.02 12.77 -11.99
N ALA A 193 10.14 13.55 -11.35
CA ALA A 193 10.21 13.76 -9.91
C ALA A 193 9.93 12.46 -9.12
N TRP A 194 8.98 11.64 -9.57
CA TRP A 194 8.71 10.33 -8.97
C TRP A 194 9.87 9.34 -9.14
N ASP A 195 10.51 9.31 -10.31
CA ASP A 195 11.69 8.47 -10.56
C ASP A 195 12.84 8.86 -9.63
N TRP A 196 13.05 10.17 -9.45
CA TRP A 196 14.02 10.71 -8.51
C TRP A 196 13.69 10.32 -7.06
N GLU A 197 12.45 10.50 -6.64
CA GLU A 197 12.00 10.13 -5.30
C GLU A 197 12.17 8.62 -5.05
N ASN A 198 11.85 7.77 -6.02
CA ASN A 198 12.04 6.32 -5.92
C ASN A 198 13.52 5.96 -5.82
N THR A 199 14.39 6.65 -6.55
CA THR A 199 15.85 6.49 -6.46
C THR A 199 16.34 6.81 -5.05
N LEU A 200 15.83 7.89 -4.43
CA LEU A 200 16.16 8.23 -3.05
C LEU A 200 15.63 7.18 -2.07
N ARG A 201 14.39 6.71 -2.23
CA ARG A 201 13.78 5.69 -1.35
C ARG A 201 14.56 4.36 -1.34
N ARG A 202 15.19 4.03 -2.46
CA ARG A 202 16.01 2.81 -2.63
C ARG A 202 17.48 2.99 -2.22
N SER A 203 17.93 4.22 -2.00
CA SER A 203 19.33 4.50 -1.67
C SER A 203 19.62 4.22 -0.20
N ASN A 204 20.68 3.46 0.07
CA ASN A 204 21.17 3.27 1.44
C ASN A 204 22.09 4.45 1.84
N PHE A 205 21.56 5.36 2.65
CA PHE A 205 22.30 6.56 3.08
C PHE A 205 23.23 6.36 4.27
N VAL A 206 23.33 5.16 4.87
CA VAL A 206 24.13 4.97 6.10
C VAL A 206 25.60 5.33 5.90
N GLY A 207 26.21 4.90 4.80
CA GLY A 207 27.60 5.25 4.49
C GLY A 207 27.79 6.75 4.33
N PHE A 208 26.89 7.40 3.59
CA PHE A 208 26.91 8.86 3.40
C PHE A 208 26.74 9.62 4.71
N ILE A 209 25.77 9.23 5.54
CA ILE A 209 25.52 9.83 6.86
C ILE A 209 26.75 9.67 7.75
N GLY A 210 27.40 8.50 7.72
CA GLY A 210 28.63 8.25 8.47
C GLY A 210 29.77 9.20 8.10
N GLU A 211 30.00 9.41 6.79
CA GLU A 211 31.06 10.31 6.32
C GLU A 211 30.73 11.79 6.59
N VAL A 212 29.47 12.20 6.42
CA VAL A 212 29.03 13.55 6.80
C VAL A 212 29.23 13.79 8.30
N LEU A 213 28.85 12.81 9.13
CA LEU A 213 29.01 12.89 10.58
C LEU A 213 30.48 13.04 10.97
N LYS A 214 31.37 12.19 10.44
CA LYS A 214 32.82 12.29 10.69
C LYS A 214 33.37 13.66 10.29
N GLY A 215 32.97 14.17 9.13
CA GLY A 215 33.40 15.49 8.65
C GLY A 215 32.95 16.63 9.57
N VAL A 216 31.67 16.65 9.96
CA VAL A 216 31.12 17.69 10.85
C VAL A 216 31.75 17.62 12.23
N VAL A 217 31.88 16.42 12.81
CA VAL A 217 32.52 16.21 14.11
C VAL A 217 33.96 16.70 14.08
N GLY A 218 34.75 16.31 13.07
CA GLY A 218 36.14 16.75 12.94
C GLY A 218 36.29 18.27 12.80
N ILE A 219 35.34 18.96 12.16
CA ILE A 219 35.34 20.44 12.12
C ILE A 219 35.07 21.00 13.53
N LYS A 220 34.07 20.47 14.24
CA LYS A 220 33.69 20.97 15.56
C LYS A 220 34.74 20.69 16.64
N GLU A 221 35.46 19.58 16.54
CA GLU A 221 36.61 19.30 17.40
C GLU A 221 37.76 20.28 17.16
N LYS A 222 38.10 20.56 15.89
CA LYS A 222 39.13 21.57 15.55
C LYS A 222 38.77 22.97 16.02
N GLU A 223 37.48 23.32 16.04
CA GLU A 223 36.99 24.59 16.58
C GLU A 223 36.92 24.62 18.11
N GLY A 224 37.12 23.49 18.80
CA GLY A 224 36.93 23.37 20.26
C GLY A 224 35.47 23.51 20.70
N LYS A 225 34.51 23.37 19.79
CA LYS A 225 33.06 23.62 20.00
C LYS A 225 32.22 22.34 20.03
N PHE A 226 32.86 21.17 20.04
CA PHE A 226 32.16 19.90 19.97
C PHE A 226 31.18 19.71 21.14
N ASP A 227 31.63 19.93 22.38
CA ASP A 227 30.80 19.74 23.56
C ASP A 227 29.62 20.72 23.61
N GLU A 228 29.85 22.00 23.28
CA GLU A 228 28.80 23.01 23.18
C GLU A 228 27.72 22.62 22.17
N TRP A 229 28.15 22.13 20.99
CA TRP A 229 27.25 21.69 19.93
C TRP A 229 26.39 20.49 20.34
N VAL A 230 26.99 19.49 21.01
CA VAL A 230 26.27 18.32 21.53
C VAL A 230 25.26 18.73 22.60
N GLN A 231 25.64 19.61 23.54
CA GLN A 231 24.73 20.06 24.59
C GLN A 231 23.55 20.86 24.02
N LYS A 232 23.79 21.71 23.03
CA LYS A 232 22.72 22.43 22.33
C LYS A 232 21.73 21.46 21.66
N ALA A 233 22.24 20.43 20.97
CA ALA A 233 21.41 19.43 20.33
C ALA A 233 20.58 18.60 21.33
N LYS A 234 21.15 18.26 22.49
CA LYS A 234 20.42 17.61 23.59
C LYS A 234 19.28 18.49 24.11
N GLY A 235 19.56 19.77 24.37
CA GLY A 235 18.56 20.73 24.84
C GLY A 235 17.41 20.93 23.85
N GLU A 236 17.70 21.02 22.54
CA GLU A 236 16.66 21.10 21.50
C GLU A 236 15.79 19.83 21.44
N THR A 237 16.41 18.66 21.64
CA THR A 237 15.71 17.37 21.66
C THR A 237 14.77 17.27 22.87
N GLU A 238 15.25 17.62 24.07
CA GLU A 238 14.42 17.66 25.27
C GLU A 238 13.24 18.63 25.13
N ARG A 239 13.46 19.80 24.49
CA ARG A 239 12.39 20.77 24.22
C ARG A 239 11.32 20.23 23.27
N ARG A 240 11.71 19.40 22.29
CA ARG A 240 10.77 18.73 21.37
C ARG A 240 9.97 17.63 22.06
N LEU A 241 10.58 16.86 22.95
CA LEU A 241 9.91 15.77 23.67
C LEU A 241 8.90 16.27 24.72
N ARG A 242 9.04 17.52 25.18
CA ARG A 242 8.10 18.17 26.12
C ARG A 242 6.93 18.90 25.44
N ARG A 243 6.89 18.94 24.10
CA ARG A 243 5.79 19.50 23.31
C ARG A 243 4.86 18.39 22.85
#